data_AF-A0A165WQ76-F1
#
_entry.id   AF-A0A165WQ76-F1
#
_cell.length_a   1.000
_cell.length_b   1.000
_cell.length_c   1.000
_cell.angle_alpha   90.00
_cell.angle_beta   90.00
_cell.angle_gamma   90.00
#
_symmetry.space_group_name_H-M   'P 1'
#
loop_
_entity.id
_entity.type
_entity.pdbx_description
1 polymer ?
#
loop_
_entity_poly.entity_id
_entity_poly.type
_entity_poly.pdbx_seq_one_letter_code
_entity_poly.pdbx_strand_id
1 'polypeptide(L)'
;SLHSRFERLDEIRDLEDAIAAKRLALDLTPQDHPDRHAQLANLAISWRLRFERLGKLSDLEAAIAAERLARDLTPEGHPRRSWRLYGLGLSLTARFEYKPSKAHFDAAI
;
A
#
# COMPACT_ATOMS: atom_id res chain seq x y z
N SER A 1 22.04 -4.08 14.72
CA SER A 1 22.40 -5.32 15.44
C SER A 1 21.48 -6.45 15.01
N LEU A 2 21.65 -7.69 15.51
CA LEU A 2 20.66 -8.76 15.29
C LEU A 2 19.26 -8.37 15.78
N HIS A 3 19.19 -7.61 16.88
CA HIS A 3 17.94 -7.07 17.42
C HIS A 3 17.20 -6.19 16.40
N SER A 4 17.87 -5.19 15.80
CA SER A 4 17.24 -4.33 14.78
C SER A 4 16.78 -5.11 13.52
N ARG A 5 17.44 -6.23 13.19
CA ARG A 5 17.00 -7.11 12.09
C ARG A 5 15.77 -7.91 12.47
N PHE A 6 15.71 -8.40 13.71
CA PHE A 6 14.56 -9.11 14.26
C PHE A 6 13.32 -8.21 14.31
N GLU A 7 13.45 -7.00 14.87
CA GLU A 7 12.35 -6.01 14.89
C GLU A 7 11.84 -5.68 13.49
N ARG A 8 12.74 -5.47 12.52
CA ARG A 8 12.35 -5.24 11.13
C ARG A 8 11.59 -6.40 10.52
N LEU A 9 11.96 -7.65 10.84
CA LEU A 9 11.25 -8.83 10.34
C LEU A 9 9.86 -8.96 10.96
N ASP A 10 9.72 -8.70 12.24
CA ASP A 10 8.41 -8.69 12.91
C ASP A 10 7.52 -7.56 12.34
N GLU A 11 8.05 -6.35 12.15
CA GLU A 11 7.34 -5.25 11.47
C GLU A 11 6.84 -5.66 10.06
N ILE A 12 7.65 -6.40 9.30
CA ILE A 12 7.27 -6.87 7.96
C ILE A 12 6.14 -7.90 8.05
N ARG A 13 6.20 -8.83 9.00
CA ARG A 13 5.16 -9.86 9.20
C ARG A 13 3.84 -9.23 9.60
N ASP A 14 3.86 -8.31 10.57
CA ASP A 14 2.68 -7.56 11.00
C ASP A 14 2.05 -6.79 9.82
N LEU A 15 2.88 -6.23 8.94
CA LEU A 15 2.40 -5.52 7.76
C LEU A 15 1.79 -6.46 6.71
N GLU A 16 2.37 -7.65 6.52
CA GLU A 16 1.83 -8.68 5.63
C GLU A 16 0.47 -9.20 6.12
N ASP A 17 0.34 -9.47 7.43
CA ASP A 17 -0.91 -9.88 8.06
C ASP A 17 -1.97 -8.79 7.97
N ALA A 18 -1.59 -7.53 8.20
CA ALA A 18 -2.49 -6.38 8.04
C ALA A 18 -2.98 -6.23 6.59
N ILE A 19 -2.12 -6.46 5.59
CA ILE A 19 -2.51 -6.45 4.17
C ILE A 19 -3.50 -7.59 3.89
N ALA A 20 -3.20 -8.81 4.36
CA ALA A 20 -4.07 -9.97 4.15
C ALA A 20 -5.47 -9.74 4.74
N ALA A 21 -5.54 -9.27 6.00
CA ALA A 21 -6.80 -8.97 6.66
C ALA A 21 -7.58 -7.86 5.95
N LYS A 22 -6.93 -6.78 5.53
CA LYS A 22 -7.58 -5.69 4.79
C LYS A 22 -8.08 -6.13 3.40
N ARG A 23 -7.35 -7.00 2.71
CA ARG A 23 -7.79 -7.59 1.43
C ARG A 23 -9.03 -8.45 1.63
N LEU A 24 -9.01 -9.35 2.61
CA LEU A 24 -10.15 -10.20 2.92
C LEU A 24 -11.39 -9.36 3.29
N ALA A 25 -11.22 -8.33 4.12
CA ALA A 25 -12.31 -7.42 4.46
C ALA A 25 -12.89 -6.71 3.21
N LEU A 26 -12.02 -6.28 2.28
CA LEU A 26 -12.43 -5.65 1.03
C LEU A 26 -13.15 -6.63 0.08
N ASP A 27 -12.71 -7.88 0.02
CA ASP A 27 -13.30 -8.93 -0.81
C ASP A 27 -14.70 -9.33 -0.29
N LEU A 28 -14.89 -9.29 1.04
CA LEU A 28 -16.18 -9.55 1.69
C LEU A 28 -17.13 -8.33 1.66
N THR A 29 -16.61 -7.13 1.41
CA THR A 29 -17.42 -5.91 1.34
C THR A 29 -18.10 -5.82 -0.03
N PRO A 30 -19.41 -5.56 -0.12
CA PRO A 30 -20.10 -5.32 -1.40
C PRO A 30 -19.47 -4.20 -2.22
N GLN A 31 -19.60 -4.26 -3.55
CA GLN A 31 -18.99 -3.27 -4.44
C GLN A 31 -19.59 -1.86 -4.28
N ASP A 32 -20.87 -1.79 -3.94
CA ASP A 32 -21.66 -0.58 -3.75
C ASP A 32 -21.62 -0.06 -2.30
N HIS A 33 -20.87 -0.73 -1.41
CA HIS A 33 -20.80 -0.33 -0.01
C HIS A 33 -20.18 1.08 0.14
N PRO A 34 -20.80 1.99 0.91
CA PRO A 34 -20.38 3.39 1.00
C PRO A 34 -18.94 3.54 1.51
N ASP A 35 -18.47 2.68 2.43
CA ASP A 35 -17.10 2.77 2.96
C ASP A 35 -16.03 2.07 2.12
N ARG A 36 -16.38 1.47 0.97
CA ARG A 36 -15.42 0.71 0.14
C ARG A 36 -14.24 1.57 -0.30
N HIS A 37 -14.48 2.84 -0.61
CA HIS A 37 -13.42 3.80 -0.96
C HIS A 37 -12.43 4.03 0.22
N ALA A 38 -12.88 3.91 1.47
CA ALA A 38 -12.03 4.05 2.63
C ALA A 38 -11.17 2.82 2.90
N GLN A 39 -11.74 1.62 2.74
CA GLN A 39 -11.02 0.37 2.86
C GLN A 39 -9.89 0.27 1.81
N LEU A 40 -10.19 0.62 0.55
CA LEU A 40 -9.20 0.64 -0.54
C LEU A 40 -8.00 1.54 -0.24
N ALA A 41 -8.26 2.76 0.21
CA ALA A 41 -7.17 3.68 0.53
C ALA A 41 -6.35 3.23 1.74
N ASN A 42 -6.98 2.62 2.74
CA ASN A 42 -6.26 2.06 3.90
C ASN A 42 -5.40 0.86 3.52
N LEU A 43 -5.83 0.07 2.55
CA LEU A 43 -5.06 -1.03 1.98
C LEU A 43 -3.88 -0.50 1.13
N ALA A 44 -4.13 0.53 0.32
CA ALA A 44 -3.08 1.18 -0.47
C ALA A 44 -1.94 1.74 0.40
N ILE A 45 -2.27 2.36 1.54
CA ILE A 45 -1.27 2.83 2.51
C ILE A 45 -0.40 1.66 2.98
N SER A 46 -0.99 0.51 3.33
CA SER A 46 -0.21 -0.66 3.76
C SER A 46 0.70 -1.21 2.65
N TRP A 47 0.24 -1.22 1.40
CA TRP A 47 1.10 -1.60 0.28
C TRP A 47 2.25 -0.62 0.06
N ARG A 48 2.00 0.69 0.13
CA ARG A 48 3.07 1.69 0.02
C ARG A 48 4.10 1.55 1.13
N LEU A 49 3.67 1.35 2.38
CA LEU A 49 4.58 1.07 3.50
C LEU A 49 5.43 -0.18 3.25
N ARG A 50 4.85 -1.24 2.69
CA ARG A 50 5.58 -2.47 2.39
C ARG A 50 6.59 -2.26 1.27
N PHE A 51 6.23 -1.47 0.25
CA PHE A 51 7.17 -1.01 -0.76
C PHE A 51 8.34 -0.22 -0.16
N GLU A 52 8.08 0.73 0.73
CA GLU A 52 9.14 1.52 1.39
C GLU A 52 10.10 0.63 2.21
N ARG A 53 9.60 -0.48 2.76
CA ARG A 53 10.41 -1.44 3.53
C ARG A 53 11.15 -2.48 2.70
N LEU A 54 10.55 -2.95 1.59
CA LEU A 54 11.03 -4.11 0.83
C LEU A 54 11.46 -3.79 -0.61
N GLY A 55 11.15 -2.60 -1.12
CA GLY A 55 11.46 -2.19 -2.49
C GLY A 55 10.68 -2.94 -3.58
N LYS A 56 9.62 -3.68 -3.22
CA LYS A 56 8.83 -4.48 -4.17
C LYS A 56 7.93 -3.59 -5.02
N LEU A 57 8.32 -3.32 -6.27
CA LEU A 57 7.54 -2.49 -7.19
C LEU A 57 6.07 -2.93 -7.32
N SER A 58 5.79 -4.23 -7.24
CA SER A 58 4.42 -4.77 -7.28
C SER A 58 3.54 -4.25 -6.14
N ASP A 59 4.10 -4.03 -4.95
CA ASP A 59 3.35 -3.44 -3.83
C ASP A 59 3.01 -1.97 -4.15
N LEU A 60 3.95 -1.21 -4.72
CA LEU A 60 3.68 0.17 -5.12
C LEU A 60 2.63 0.27 -6.24
N GLU A 61 2.67 -0.63 -7.21
CA GLU A 61 1.66 -0.68 -8.27
C GLU A 61 0.27 -1.03 -7.73
N ALA A 62 0.20 -1.96 -6.77
CA ALA A 62 -1.04 -2.27 -6.07
C ALA A 62 -1.58 -1.07 -5.27
N ALA A 63 -0.71 -0.31 -4.59
CA ALA A 63 -1.08 0.92 -3.90
C ALA A 63 -1.70 1.96 -4.85
N ILE A 64 -1.04 2.22 -5.99
CA ILE A 64 -1.53 3.17 -7.00
C ILE A 64 -2.89 2.73 -7.55
N ALA A 65 -3.06 1.44 -7.84
CA ALA A 65 -4.32 0.92 -8.37
C ALA A 65 -5.46 1.10 -7.36
N ALA A 66 -5.24 0.78 -6.09
CA ALA A 66 -6.25 0.98 -5.05
C ALA A 66 -6.53 2.45 -4.74
N GLU A 67 -5.54 3.33 -4.79
CA GLU A 67 -5.74 4.78 -4.62
C GLU A 67 -6.57 5.39 -5.76
N ARG A 68 -6.33 4.94 -7.00
CA ARG A 68 -7.17 5.34 -8.15
C ARG A 68 -8.61 4.89 -7.96
N LEU A 69 -8.82 3.62 -7.60
CA LEU A 69 -10.17 3.11 -7.38
C LEU A 69 -10.84 3.82 -6.18
N ALA A 70 -10.12 4.05 -5.09
CA ALA A 70 -10.64 4.80 -3.94
C ALA A 70 -11.05 6.23 -4.31
N ARG A 71 -10.27 6.91 -5.15
CA ARG A 71 -10.61 8.25 -5.66
C ARG A 71 -11.87 8.21 -6.53
N ASP A 72 -11.98 7.21 -7.39
CA ASP A 72 -13.10 7.08 -8.34
C ASP A 72 -14.41 6.74 -7.62
N LEU A 73 -14.33 5.97 -6.53
CA LEU A 73 -15.48 5.67 -5.66
C LEU A 73 -15.80 6.77 -4.63
N THR A 74 -14.92 7.74 -4.43
CA THR A 74 -15.18 8.86 -3.48
C THR A 74 -15.99 9.94 -4.20
N PRO A 75 -17.20 10.32 -3.71
CA PRO A 75 -18.02 11.34 -4.36
C PRO A 75 -17.31 12.68 -4.52
N GLU A 76 -17.71 13.44 -5.54
CA GLU A 76 -17.29 14.83 -5.69
C GLU A 76 -17.79 15.67 -4.50
N GLY A 77 -16.93 16.53 -3.96
CA GLY A 77 -17.21 17.29 -2.73
C GLY A 77 -17.02 16.52 -1.41
N HIS A 78 -16.72 15.22 -1.44
CA HIS A 78 -16.51 14.47 -0.20
C HIS A 78 -15.26 14.98 0.56
N PRO A 79 -15.32 15.21 1.89
CA PRO A 79 -14.23 15.83 2.66
C PRO A 79 -12.89 15.08 2.58
N ARG A 80 -12.92 13.76 2.36
CA ARG A 80 -11.71 12.93 2.25
C ARG A 80 -11.14 12.84 0.83
N ARG A 81 -11.72 13.51 -0.16
CA ARG A 81 -11.25 13.43 -1.57
C ARG A 81 -9.83 14.00 -1.74
N SER A 82 -9.52 15.10 -1.04
CA SER A 82 -8.17 15.67 -0.99
C SER A 82 -7.13 14.67 -0.50
N TRP A 83 -7.45 13.93 0.58
CA TRP A 83 -6.60 12.88 1.12
C TRP A 83 -6.36 11.72 0.14
N ARG A 84 -7.34 11.36 -0.70
CA ARG A 84 -7.15 10.34 -1.75
C ARG A 84 -6.16 10.79 -2.82
N LEU A 85 -6.29 12.04 -3.26
CA LEU A 85 -5.37 12.63 -4.24
C LEU A 85 -3.97 12.77 -3.67
N TYR A 86 -3.85 13.14 -2.39
CA TYR A 86 -2.56 13.22 -1.70
C TYR A 86 -1.86 11.85 -1.64
N GLY A 87 -2.58 10.79 -1.23
CA GLY A 87 -2.05 9.42 -1.24
C GLY A 87 -1.56 8.99 -2.62
N LEU A 88 -2.40 9.18 -3.65
CA LEU A 88 -2.05 8.90 -5.04
C LEU A 88 -0.79 9.67 -5.48
N GLY A 89 -0.68 10.94 -5.10
CA GLY A 89 0.50 11.76 -5.34
C GLY A 89 1.76 11.15 -4.73
N LEU A 90 1.71 10.75 -3.46
CA LEU A 90 2.85 10.10 -2.78
C LEU A 90 3.28 8.81 -3.50
N SER A 91 2.34 7.95 -3.86
CA SER A 91 2.65 6.70 -4.55
C SER A 91 3.22 6.93 -5.95
N LEU A 92 2.71 7.93 -6.68
CA LEU A 92 3.23 8.30 -8.01
C LEU A 92 4.63 8.92 -7.92
N THR A 93 4.89 9.77 -6.94
CA THR A 93 6.23 10.31 -6.68
C THR A 93 7.20 9.20 -6.33
N ALA A 94 6.83 8.31 -5.42
CA ALA A 94 7.65 7.14 -5.08
C ALA A 94 7.95 6.27 -6.30
N ARG A 95 7.00 6.12 -7.24
CA ARG A 95 7.21 5.37 -8.48
C ARG A 95 8.17 6.07 -9.43
N PHE A 96 8.06 7.39 -9.54
CA PHE A 96 8.96 8.20 -10.37
C PHE A 96 10.40 8.16 -9.83
N GLU A 97 10.55 8.20 -8.51
CA GLU A 97 11.84 8.16 -7.82
C GLU A 97 12.43 6.75 -7.73
N TYR A 98 11.61 5.72 -7.87
CA TYR A 98 12.05 4.33 -7.82
C TYR A 98 13.06 4.04 -8.93
N LYS A 99 14.31 3.87 -8.52
CA LYS A 99 15.37 3.30 -9.35
C LYS A 99 15.57 1.87 -8.87
N PRO A 100 15.36 0.85 -9.73
CA PRO A 100 15.62 -0.52 -9.33
C PRO A 100 17.10 -0.65 -8.93
N SER A 101 17.33 -0.84 -7.63
CA SER A 101 18.64 -1.16 -7.09
C SER A 101 19.03 -2.56 -7.56
N LYS A 102 20.24 -2.70 -8.11
CA LYS A 102 20.81 -4.00 -8.52
C LYS A 102 21.14 -4.92 -7.32
N ALA A 103 20.90 -4.49 -6.08
CA ALA A 103 21.47 -5.08 -4.86
C ALA A 103 20.53 -6.04 -4.09
N HIS A 104 19.60 -6.73 -4.75
CA HIS A 104 18.74 -7.74 -4.11
C HIS A 104 18.95 -9.17 -4.65
N PHE A 105 20.16 -9.51 -5.11
CA PHE A 105 20.48 -10.90 -5.50
C PHE A 105 21.52 -11.62 -4.63
N ASP A 106 22.18 -10.98 -3.67
CA ASP A 106 23.20 -11.68 -2.86
C ASP A 106 22.68 -12.02 -1.46
N ALA A 107 21.86 -13.07 -1.38
CA ALA A 107 21.65 -13.84 -0.16
C ALA A 107 21.09 -15.24 -0.48
N ALA A 108 21.77 -16.00 -1.33
CA ALA A 108 21.65 -17.45 -1.41
C ALA A 108 22.79 -18.06 -2.26
N ILE A 109 24.01 -18.17 -1.70
CA ILE A 109 24.91 -19.35 -1.77
C ILE A 109 25.78 -19.32 -0.50
#